data_AF-A0A965IFY0-F1
#
_entry.id   AF-A0A965IFY0-F1
#
_cell.length_a   1.000
_cell.length_b   1.000
_cell.length_c   1.000
_cell.angle_alpha   90.00
_cell.angle_beta   90.00
_cell.angle_gamma   90.00
#
_symmetry.space_group_name_H-M   'P 1'
#
loop_
_entity.id
_entity.type
_entity.pdbx_description
1 polymer ?
#
loop_
_entity_poly.entity_id
_entity_poly.type
_entity_poly.pdbx_seq_one_letter_code
_entity_poly.pdbx_strand_id
1 'polypeptide(L)'
;FNNFLGYNAGCSNTTGAYNNFLGYSAGCSNTTGNANNFLGTNAGRYNTTGCSNNFLGPGAGLCNTTGTGNNFFGQDAGYSNTTGGGNNFLGPGAGLYNTTGFNNNFLGYRAGFCNTTGRYNNFLGREAGQNNTTGNANNFLGFGAGQNNTTGNDNNFLGRYAGLNNTTGGNNNFLGYSAGKYNTTGGYNNFLGYRAGYCNTTGSYNNFLGREAGSNNTTGGYNNFLGLGAGYCNTTGSYNNFLGRNAGSSNTTGNYNNFLGRYAGSSNTTGNANNFLGLNAGSSNCTGNYNNFLGRYTGLYNTTGNANNFLGQSAGRYNTTGSFNNFLGNQAGFCNTTGFYNNFLGRNAGVYNTTGSYNNFLGNSAGFLDTVLAFTTPQAVTTISLDARQVIS
;
A
#
# COMPACT_ATOMS: atom_id res chain seq x y z
N PHE A 1 -12.74 -40.32 -34.12
CA PHE A 1 -11.52 -40.65 -34.89
C PHE A 1 -10.31 -40.13 -34.14
N ASN A 2 -9.15 -40.80 -34.24
CA ASN A 2 -7.88 -40.39 -33.62
C ASN A 2 -6.81 -40.20 -34.71
N ASN A 3 -5.89 -39.27 -34.50
CA ASN A 3 -4.74 -39.03 -35.38
C ASN A 3 -3.45 -39.22 -34.59
N PHE A 4 -2.65 -40.25 -34.93
CA PHE A 4 -1.37 -40.52 -34.26
C PHE A 4 -0.23 -40.47 -35.28
N LEU A 5 0.75 -39.60 -35.05
CA LEU A 5 1.91 -39.43 -35.93
C LEU A 5 3.19 -39.24 -35.11
N GLY A 6 4.15 -40.14 -35.28
CA GLY A 6 5.40 -40.17 -34.53
C GLY A 6 5.59 -41.51 -33.79
N TYR A 7 6.84 -41.84 -33.50
CA TYR A 7 7.16 -43.10 -32.80
C TYR A 7 6.51 -43.12 -31.41
N ASN A 8 5.78 -44.20 -31.10
CA ASN A 8 5.02 -44.38 -29.85
C ASN A 8 3.92 -43.35 -29.56
N ALA A 9 3.45 -42.57 -30.55
CA ALA A 9 2.30 -41.69 -30.36
C ALA A 9 1.03 -42.53 -30.09
N GLY A 10 0.35 -42.28 -28.96
CA GLY A 10 -0.89 -42.99 -28.59
C GLY A 10 -0.76 -44.49 -28.33
N CYS A 11 0.44 -44.98 -28.02
CA CYS A 11 0.80 -46.41 -27.99
C CYS A 11 -0.12 -47.31 -27.13
N SER A 12 -0.73 -46.77 -26.07
CA SER A 12 -1.58 -47.51 -25.12
C SER A 12 -3.07 -47.23 -25.29
N ASN A 13 -3.50 -46.54 -26.37
CA ASN A 13 -4.88 -46.13 -26.56
C ASN A 13 -5.81 -47.32 -26.82
N THR A 14 -6.66 -47.64 -25.86
CA THR A 14 -7.63 -48.75 -25.94
C THR A 14 -8.99 -48.25 -26.41
N THR A 15 -9.61 -47.32 -25.68
CA THR A 15 -10.96 -46.80 -25.97
C THR A 15 -11.02 -45.28 -26.10
N GLY A 16 -9.91 -44.58 -25.88
CA GLY A 16 -9.83 -43.13 -26.06
C GLY A 16 -10.17 -42.70 -27.49
N ALA A 17 -10.91 -41.60 -27.62
CA ALA A 17 -11.45 -41.09 -28.87
C ALA A 17 -11.23 -39.57 -29.01
N TYR A 18 -11.20 -39.10 -30.27
CA TYR A 18 -11.05 -37.69 -30.65
C TYR A 18 -9.68 -37.09 -30.25
N ASN A 19 -8.65 -37.92 -30.26
CA ASN A 19 -7.30 -37.53 -29.87
C ASN A 19 -6.40 -37.21 -31.07
N ASN A 20 -5.60 -36.16 -30.97
CA ASN A 20 -4.57 -35.78 -31.94
C ASN A 20 -3.20 -35.82 -31.27
N PHE A 21 -2.39 -36.84 -31.53
CA PHE A 21 -1.06 -37.01 -30.96
C PHE A 21 0.01 -36.93 -32.05
N LEU A 22 0.85 -35.90 -32.01
CA LEU A 22 1.92 -35.65 -32.97
C LEU A 22 3.25 -35.41 -32.24
N GLY A 23 4.19 -36.33 -32.39
CA GLY A 23 5.53 -36.26 -31.79
C GLY A 23 5.96 -37.58 -31.17
N TYR A 24 7.25 -37.67 -30.85
CA TYR A 24 7.79 -38.86 -30.18
C TYR A 24 7.11 -39.08 -28.81
N SER A 25 6.49 -40.24 -28.62
CA SER A 25 5.78 -40.66 -27.41
C SER A 25 4.67 -39.71 -26.93
N ALA A 26 4.12 -38.87 -27.82
CA ALA A 26 2.99 -38.00 -27.49
C ALA A 26 1.78 -38.87 -27.07
N GLY A 27 1.23 -38.63 -25.88
CA GLY A 27 0.10 -39.39 -25.35
C GLY A 27 0.28 -40.90 -25.23
N CYS A 28 1.51 -41.42 -25.14
CA CYS A 28 1.77 -42.88 -25.20
C CYS A 28 0.94 -43.67 -24.17
N SER A 29 0.82 -43.19 -22.93
CA SER A 29 0.07 -43.88 -21.87
C SER A 29 -1.45 -43.68 -21.91
N ASN A 30 -2.00 -42.96 -22.90
CA ASN A 30 -3.43 -42.66 -22.96
C ASN A 30 -4.20 -43.95 -23.17
N THR A 31 -5.02 -44.39 -22.22
CA THR A 31 -5.84 -45.60 -22.34
C THR A 31 -7.26 -45.25 -22.78
N THR A 32 -7.96 -44.43 -21.98
CA THR A 32 -9.38 -44.08 -22.18
C THR A 32 -9.62 -42.58 -22.31
N GLY A 33 -8.58 -41.74 -22.19
CA GLY A 33 -8.68 -40.29 -22.29
C GLY A 33 -9.17 -39.83 -23.67
N ASN A 34 -10.02 -38.81 -23.69
CA ASN A 34 -10.73 -38.33 -24.88
C ASN A 34 -10.47 -36.85 -25.19
N ALA A 35 -10.62 -36.47 -26.45
CA ALA A 35 -10.58 -35.08 -26.92
C ALA A 35 -9.26 -34.34 -26.59
N ASN A 36 -8.13 -35.03 -26.66
CA ASN A 36 -6.82 -34.47 -26.33
C ASN A 36 -6.01 -34.08 -27.58
N ASN A 37 -5.35 -32.93 -27.55
CA ASN A 37 -4.43 -32.45 -28.59
C ASN A 37 -3.01 -32.37 -28.03
N PHE A 38 -2.16 -33.36 -28.31
CA PHE A 38 -0.78 -33.40 -27.85
C PHE A 38 0.19 -33.26 -29.02
N LEU A 39 0.91 -32.14 -29.08
CA LEU A 39 1.84 -31.80 -30.14
C LEU A 39 3.22 -31.47 -29.55
N GLY A 40 4.19 -32.35 -29.75
CA GLY A 40 5.55 -32.21 -29.25
C GLY A 40 6.09 -33.50 -28.66
N THR A 41 7.42 -33.59 -28.56
CA THR A 41 8.10 -34.73 -27.93
C THR A 41 7.65 -34.88 -26.47
N ASN A 42 7.15 -36.07 -26.13
CA ASN A 42 6.60 -36.43 -24.82
C ASN A 42 5.43 -35.56 -24.33
N ALA A 43 4.76 -34.79 -25.21
CA ALA A 43 3.58 -34.03 -24.82
C ALA A 43 2.49 -34.99 -24.28
N GLY A 44 2.02 -34.76 -23.05
CA GLY A 44 1.02 -35.62 -22.40
C GLY A 44 1.41 -37.08 -22.25
N ARG A 45 2.71 -37.43 -22.23
CA ARG A 45 3.19 -38.83 -22.32
C ARG A 45 2.50 -39.76 -21.32
N TYR A 46 2.33 -39.33 -20.07
CA TYR A 46 1.75 -40.15 -19.00
C TYR A 46 0.24 -39.95 -18.80
N ASN A 47 -0.46 -39.28 -19.72
CA ASN A 47 -1.91 -39.14 -19.66
C ASN A 47 -2.54 -40.52 -19.74
N THR A 48 -3.32 -40.94 -18.75
CA THR A 48 -4.01 -42.24 -18.75
C THR A 48 -5.47 -42.06 -19.11
N THR A 49 -6.20 -41.28 -18.31
CA THR A 49 -7.65 -41.04 -18.47
C THR A 49 -8.02 -39.56 -18.60
N GLY A 50 -7.04 -38.64 -18.52
CA GLY A 50 -7.25 -37.21 -18.68
C GLY A 50 -7.90 -36.87 -20.03
N CYS A 51 -8.79 -35.88 -20.03
CA CYS A 51 -9.64 -35.53 -21.16
C CYS A 51 -9.62 -34.03 -21.44
N SER A 52 -9.90 -33.66 -22.71
CA SER A 52 -10.05 -32.27 -23.15
C SER A 52 -8.81 -31.40 -22.89
N ASN A 53 -7.62 -31.98 -23.06
CA ASN A 53 -6.36 -31.28 -22.82
C ASN A 53 -5.68 -30.87 -24.14
N ASN A 54 -5.12 -29.66 -24.19
CA ASN A 54 -4.32 -29.13 -25.29
C ASN A 54 -2.88 -28.92 -24.82
N PHE A 55 -1.96 -29.80 -25.22
CA PHE A 55 -0.53 -29.73 -24.86
C PHE A 55 0.32 -29.51 -26.11
N LEU A 56 0.88 -28.31 -26.26
CA LEU A 56 1.71 -27.89 -27.39
C LEU A 56 3.11 -27.49 -26.92
N GLY A 57 4.10 -28.32 -27.20
CA GLY A 57 5.50 -28.09 -26.85
C GLY A 57 6.18 -29.35 -26.32
N PRO A 58 7.51 -29.46 -26.43
CA PRO A 58 8.25 -30.56 -25.82
C PRO A 58 8.01 -30.59 -24.30
N GLY A 59 7.65 -31.76 -23.77
CA GLY A 59 7.40 -31.95 -22.33
C GLY A 59 6.13 -31.29 -21.78
N ALA A 60 5.31 -30.64 -22.61
CA ALA A 60 4.06 -30.02 -22.16
C ALA A 60 3.12 -31.08 -21.55
N GLY A 61 2.73 -30.88 -20.29
CA GLY A 61 1.87 -31.81 -19.55
C GLY A 61 2.41 -33.23 -19.41
N LEU A 62 3.73 -33.44 -19.45
CA LEU A 62 4.35 -34.76 -19.51
C LEU A 62 3.82 -35.74 -18.45
N CYS A 63 3.67 -35.29 -17.19
CA CYS A 63 3.21 -36.10 -16.06
C CYS A 63 1.69 -36.11 -15.87
N ASN A 64 0.90 -35.47 -16.74
CA ASN A 64 -0.56 -35.41 -16.58
C ASN A 64 -1.09 -36.84 -16.60
N THR A 65 -1.77 -37.31 -15.56
CA THR A 65 -2.34 -38.67 -15.53
C THR A 65 -3.84 -38.61 -15.76
N THR A 66 -4.55 -37.87 -14.90
CA THR A 66 -6.02 -37.78 -14.92
C THR A 66 -6.53 -36.34 -15.01
N GLY A 67 -5.65 -35.34 -15.02
CA GLY A 67 -6.02 -33.93 -15.17
C GLY A 67 -6.82 -33.66 -16.46
N THR A 68 -7.79 -32.76 -16.37
CA THR A 68 -8.74 -32.47 -17.45
C THR A 68 -8.84 -30.97 -17.76
N GLY A 69 -9.18 -30.64 -19.01
CA GLY A 69 -9.47 -29.26 -19.41
C GLY A 69 -8.25 -28.33 -19.33
N ASN A 70 -7.04 -28.84 -19.53
CA ASN A 70 -5.81 -28.07 -19.42
C ASN A 70 -5.31 -27.58 -20.78
N ASN A 71 -4.72 -26.39 -20.80
CA ASN A 71 -4.19 -25.70 -21.97
C ASN A 71 -2.71 -25.36 -21.72
N PHE A 72 -1.79 -26.22 -22.12
CA PHE A 72 -0.35 -26.06 -21.91
C PHE A 72 0.38 -25.79 -23.22
N PHE A 73 0.96 -24.61 -23.37
CA PHE A 73 1.62 -24.16 -24.59
C PHE A 73 3.01 -23.61 -24.25
N GLY A 74 4.05 -24.30 -24.70
CA GLY A 74 5.44 -23.97 -24.41
C GLY A 74 6.22 -25.19 -23.95
N GLN A 75 7.55 -25.11 -24.05
CA GLN A 75 8.43 -26.14 -23.53
C GLN A 75 8.19 -26.31 -22.02
N ASP A 76 7.95 -27.54 -21.58
CA ASP A 76 7.75 -27.94 -20.19
C ASP A 76 6.62 -27.20 -19.45
N ALA A 77 5.66 -26.62 -20.20
CA ALA A 77 4.46 -26.02 -19.61
C ALA A 77 3.64 -27.12 -18.91
N GLY A 78 3.37 -26.94 -17.60
CA GLY A 78 2.66 -27.93 -16.78
C GLY A 78 3.34 -29.30 -16.68
N TYR A 79 4.66 -29.39 -16.86
CA TYR A 79 5.42 -30.64 -16.93
C TYR A 79 5.05 -31.65 -15.82
N SER A 80 4.98 -31.20 -14.56
CA SER A 80 4.69 -32.04 -13.39
C SER A 80 3.21 -32.20 -13.05
N ASN A 81 2.28 -31.64 -13.85
CA ASN A 81 0.85 -31.71 -13.55
C ASN A 81 0.42 -33.17 -13.51
N THR A 82 -0.22 -33.66 -12.45
CA THR A 82 -0.69 -35.05 -12.37
C THR A 82 -2.21 -35.09 -12.50
N THR A 83 -2.91 -34.44 -11.56
CA THR A 83 -4.39 -34.46 -11.49
C THR A 83 -5.02 -33.08 -11.58
N GLY A 84 -4.22 -32.01 -11.57
CA GLY A 84 -4.71 -30.63 -11.70
C GLY A 84 -5.50 -30.42 -13.00
N GLY A 85 -6.62 -29.70 -12.92
CA GLY A 85 -7.52 -29.45 -14.05
C GLY A 85 -7.81 -27.96 -14.25
N GLY A 86 -8.34 -27.61 -15.43
CA GLY A 86 -8.76 -26.24 -15.75
C GLY A 86 -7.62 -25.21 -15.78
N ASN A 87 -6.39 -25.65 -16.01
CA ASN A 87 -5.21 -24.77 -16.00
C ASN A 87 -4.88 -24.26 -17.40
N ASN A 88 -4.50 -22.99 -17.52
CA ASN A 88 -4.01 -22.36 -18.75
C ASN A 88 -2.56 -21.93 -18.56
N PHE A 89 -1.58 -22.68 -19.06
CA PHE A 89 -0.16 -22.39 -18.95
C PHE A 89 0.45 -22.09 -20.31
N LEU A 90 0.71 -20.82 -20.59
CA LEU A 90 1.25 -20.33 -21.86
C LEU A 90 2.62 -19.68 -21.63
N GLY A 91 3.68 -20.36 -22.04
CA GLY A 91 5.06 -19.89 -21.94
C GLY A 91 6.00 -21.00 -21.51
N PRO A 92 7.30 -20.94 -21.87
CA PRO A 92 8.26 -21.95 -21.44
C PRO A 92 8.36 -21.99 -19.91
N GLY A 93 8.20 -23.19 -19.34
CA GLY A 93 8.20 -23.45 -17.90
C GLY A 93 7.02 -22.84 -17.13
N ALA A 94 5.96 -22.36 -17.80
CA ALA A 94 4.76 -21.90 -17.09
C ALA A 94 4.13 -23.06 -16.29
N GLY A 95 3.95 -22.88 -14.98
CA GLY A 95 3.40 -23.91 -14.10
C GLY A 95 4.20 -25.23 -14.07
N LEU A 96 5.52 -25.21 -14.34
CA LEU A 96 6.33 -26.43 -14.52
C LEU A 96 6.13 -27.43 -13.38
N TYR A 97 6.17 -26.97 -12.12
CA TYR A 97 6.04 -27.83 -10.94
C TYR A 97 4.60 -28.01 -10.43
N ASN A 98 3.58 -27.57 -11.18
CA ASN A 98 2.18 -27.75 -10.77
C ASN A 98 1.90 -29.24 -10.68
N THR A 99 1.42 -29.75 -9.54
CA THR A 99 1.08 -31.17 -9.38
C THR A 99 -0.42 -31.36 -9.37
N THR A 100 -1.11 -30.76 -8.39
CA THR A 100 -2.57 -30.89 -8.20
C THR A 100 -3.29 -29.55 -8.20
N GLY A 101 -2.56 -28.44 -8.32
CA GLY A 101 -3.15 -27.10 -8.46
C GLY A 101 -4.09 -27.02 -9.67
N PHE A 102 -5.19 -26.29 -9.52
CA PHE A 102 -6.26 -26.24 -10.51
C PHE A 102 -6.83 -24.83 -10.69
N ASN A 103 -7.48 -24.59 -11.82
CA ASN A 103 -8.05 -23.29 -12.21
C ASN A 103 -7.03 -22.14 -12.14
N ASN A 104 -5.80 -22.38 -12.59
CA ASN A 104 -4.75 -21.36 -12.68
C ASN A 104 -4.57 -20.86 -14.11
N ASN A 105 -4.24 -19.59 -14.28
CA ASN A 105 -3.91 -18.97 -15.56
C ASN A 105 -2.51 -18.35 -15.49
N PHE A 106 -1.52 -19.02 -16.08
CA PHE A 106 -0.12 -18.59 -16.11
C PHE A 106 0.32 -18.27 -17.54
N LEU A 107 0.55 -16.99 -17.83
CA LEU A 107 1.00 -16.52 -19.15
C LEU A 107 2.33 -15.79 -19.01
N GLY A 108 3.40 -16.37 -19.55
CA GLY A 108 4.74 -15.81 -19.57
C GLY A 108 5.81 -16.84 -19.26
N TYR A 109 7.05 -16.52 -19.61
CA TYR A 109 8.21 -17.34 -19.24
C TYR A 109 8.27 -17.49 -17.71
N ARG A 110 8.22 -18.75 -17.24
CA ARG A 110 8.25 -19.13 -15.82
C ARG A 110 7.18 -18.46 -14.93
N ALA A 111 6.03 -18.09 -15.50
CA ALA A 111 4.87 -17.69 -14.69
C ALA A 111 4.40 -18.88 -13.84
N GLY A 112 4.26 -18.69 -12.53
CA GLY A 112 3.86 -19.76 -11.59
C GLY A 112 4.77 -20.99 -11.56
N PHE A 113 6.05 -20.84 -11.91
CA PHE A 113 7.00 -21.94 -12.11
C PHE A 113 7.03 -22.98 -10.98
N CYS A 114 7.06 -22.53 -9.72
CA CYS A 114 7.12 -23.37 -8.52
C CYS A 114 5.74 -23.77 -7.96
N ASN A 115 4.63 -23.41 -8.61
CA ASN A 115 3.29 -23.72 -8.08
C ASN A 115 3.17 -25.23 -7.95
N THR A 116 2.79 -25.76 -6.79
CA THR A 116 2.59 -27.20 -6.60
C THR A 116 1.10 -27.50 -6.46
N THR A 117 0.46 -26.91 -5.45
CA THR A 117 -0.96 -27.14 -5.11
C THR A 117 -1.81 -25.87 -5.11
N GLY A 118 -1.19 -24.69 -5.32
CA GLY A 118 -1.90 -23.42 -5.38
C GLY A 118 -2.98 -23.41 -6.47
N ARG A 119 -4.11 -22.76 -6.16
CA ARG A 119 -5.31 -22.73 -7.01
C ARG A 119 -5.85 -21.31 -7.19
N TYR A 120 -6.62 -21.13 -8.27
CA TYR A 120 -7.30 -19.87 -8.59
C TYR A 120 -6.35 -18.68 -8.77
N ASN A 121 -5.13 -18.93 -9.25
CA ASN A 121 -4.13 -17.89 -9.46
C ASN A 121 -4.12 -17.40 -10.91
N ASN A 122 -4.02 -16.09 -11.11
CA ASN A 122 -3.83 -15.45 -12.41
C ASN A 122 -2.47 -14.76 -12.46
N PHE A 123 -1.47 -15.37 -13.11
CA PHE A 123 -0.12 -14.84 -13.25
C PHE A 123 0.18 -14.49 -14.70
N LEU A 124 0.27 -13.20 -15.01
CA LEU A 124 0.48 -12.69 -16.36
C LEU A 124 1.72 -11.81 -16.40
N GLY A 125 2.78 -12.32 -17.03
CA GLY A 125 4.08 -11.67 -17.12
C GLY A 125 5.22 -12.64 -16.91
N ARG A 126 6.40 -12.30 -17.43
CA ARG A 126 7.63 -13.06 -17.15
C ARG A 126 7.86 -13.10 -15.63
N GLU A 127 8.04 -14.30 -15.09
CA GLU A 127 8.32 -14.57 -13.67
C GLU A 127 7.24 -14.06 -12.69
N ALA A 128 6.02 -13.78 -13.17
CA ALA A 128 4.89 -13.47 -12.29
C ALA A 128 4.58 -14.69 -11.40
N GLY A 129 4.56 -14.49 -10.07
CA GLY A 129 4.32 -15.57 -9.11
C GLY A 129 5.30 -16.75 -9.18
N GLN A 130 6.52 -16.54 -9.69
CA GLN A 130 7.47 -17.62 -9.99
C GLN A 130 7.66 -18.60 -8.82
N ASN A 131 7.80 -18.10 -7.59
CA ASN A 131 8.07 -18.91 -6.41
C ASN A 131 6.81 -19.33 -5.63
N ASN A 132 5.60 -19.06 -6.16
CA ASN A 132 4.36 -19.47 -5.51
C ASN A 132 4.34 -20.98 -5.41
N THR A 133 4.18 -21.55 -4.21
CA THR A 133 4.10 -23.00 -4.03
C THR A 133 2.66 -23.42 -3.74
N THR A 134 2.06 -22.87 -2.68
CA THR A 134 0.71 -23.22 -2.21
C THR A 134 -0.23 -22.03 -2.08
N GLY A 135 0.23 -20.82 -2.38
CA GLY A 135 -0.57 -19.60 -2.37
C GLY A 135 -1.75 -19.68 -3.35
N ASN A 136 -2.90 -19.15 -2.93
CA ASN A 136 -4.18 -19.24 -3.62
C ASN A 136 -4.78 -17.87 -3.91
N ALA A 137 -5.65 -17.82 -4.91
CA ALA A 137 -6.46 -16.64 -5.23
C ALA A 137 -5.64 -15.36 -5.45
N ASN A 138 -4.43 -15.50 -6.02
CA ASN A 138 -3.54 -14.39 -6.30
C ASN A 138 -3.67 -13.91 -7.76
N ASN A 139 -3.71 -12.60 -7.95
CA ASN A 139 -3.70 -11.94 -9.26
C ASN A 139 -2.40 -11.16 -9.43
N PHE A 140 -1.43 -11.69 -10.17
CA PHE A 140 -0.13 -11.05 -10.41
C PHE A 140 0.03 -10.69 -11.88
N LEU A 141 0.01 -9.39 -12.18
CA LEU A 141 0.07 -8.87 -13.53
C LEU A 141 1.28 -7.92 -13.70
N GLY A 142 2.29 -8.36 -14.43
CA GLY A 142 3.49 -7.60 -14.72
C GLY A 142 4.78 -8.40 -14.55
N PHE A 143 5.88 -7.88 -15.10
CA PHE A 143 7.19 -8.51 -14.97
C PHE A 143 7.62 -8.57 -13.49
N GLY A 144 7.83 -9.78 -12.97
CA GLY A 144 8.23 -10.04 -11.58
C GLY A 144 7.20 -9.62 -10.52
N ALA A 145 5.92 -9.48 -10.89
CA ALA A 145 4.86 -9.23 -9.92
C ALA A 145 4.70 -10.46 -9.00
N GLY A 146 4.76 -10.25 -7.68
CA GLY A 146 4.66 -11.33 -6.69
C GLY A 146 5.72 -12.45 -6.84
N GLN A 147 6.87 -12.17 -7.45
CA GLN A 147 7.85 -13.20 -7.84
C GLN A 147 8.25 -14.12 -6.68
N ASN A 148 8.43 -13.57 -5.48
CA ASN A 148 8.84 -14.32 -4.29
C ASN A 148 7.69 -14.78 -3.40
N ASN A 149 6.43 -14.64 -3.82
CA ASN A 149 5.28 -15.15 -3.07
C ASN A 149 5.42 -16.65 -2.95
N THR A 150 5.40 -17.22 -1.75
CA THR A 150 5.47 -18.66 -1.54
C THR A 150 4.10 -19.21 -1.16
N THR A 151 3.52 -18.68 -0.07
CA THR A 151 2.25 -19.16 0.51
C THR A 151 1.22 -18.06 0.75
N GLY A 152 1.55 -16.80 0.44
CA GLY A 152 0.62 -15.68 0.55
C GLY A 152 -0.62 -15.90 -0.32
N ASN A 153 -1.80 -15.57 0.22
CA ASN A 153 -3.09 -15.73 -0.45
C ASN A 153 -3.78 -14.38 -0.67
N ASP A 154 -4.73 -14.36 -1.59
CA ASP A 154 -5.67 -13.24 -1.77
C ASP A 154 -4.96 -11.90 -2.07
N ASN A 155 -3.87 -11.96 -2.84
CA ASN A 155 -3.10 -10.78 -3.22
C ASN A 155 -3.42 -10.33 -4.66
N ASN A 156 -3.52 -9.02 -4.88
CA ASN A 156 -3.68 -8.41 -6.19
C ASN A 156 -2.51 -7.47 -6.48
N PHE A 157 -1.53 -7.93 -7.28
CA PHE A 157 -0.33 -7.18 -7.64
C PHE A 157 -0.33 -6.84 -9.13
N LEU A 158 -0.53 -5.55 -9.45
CA LEU A 158 -0.58 -5.04 -10.82
C LEU A 158 0.53 -4.01 -11.02
N GLY A 159 1.56 -4.38 -11.81
CA GLY A 159 2.68 -3.53 -12.15
C GLY A 159 4.00 -4.28 -12.12
N ARG A 160 4.99 -3.77 -12.86
CA ARG A 160 6.36 -4.32 -12.81
C ARG A 160 6.90 -4.22 -11.38
N TYR A 161 7.27 -5.38 -10.83
CA TYR A 161 7.78 -5.56 -9.48
C TYR A 161 6.82 -5.20 -8.34
N ALA A 162 5.51 -5.13 -8.60
CA ALA A 162 4.52 -5.00 -7.53
C ALA A 162 4.58 -6.24 -6.61
N GLY A 163 4.74 -6.02 -5.30
CA GLY A 163 4.84 -7.09 -4.30
C GLY A 163 5.98 -8.10 -4.52
N LEU A 164 7.06 -7.70 -5.21
CA LEU A 164 8.13 -8.63 -5.66
C LEU A 164 8.64 -9.55 -4.54
N ASN A 165 8.90 -9.00 -3.35
CA ASN A 165 9.43 -9.74 -2.21
C ASN A 165 8.37 -10.31 -1.26
N ASN A 166 7.07 -10.19 -1.58
CA ASN A 166 6.02 -10.74 -0.72
C ASN A 166 6.26 -12.24 -0.59
N THR A 167 6.40 -12.79 0.61
CA THR A 167 6.62 -14.24 0.80
C THR A 167 5.33 -14.89 1.29
N THR A 168 4.84 -14.45 2.45
CA THR A 168 3.66 -15.04 3.11
C THR A 168 2.56 -14.03 3.39
N GLY A 169 2.80 -12.73 3.15
CA GLY A 169 1.78 -11.69 3.30
C GLY A 169 0.55 -11.98 2.43
N GLY A 170 -0.65 -11.81 3.01
CA GLY A 170 -1.91 -12.04 2.32
C GLY A 170 -2.83 -10.82 2.38
N ASN A 171 -3.87 -10.84 1.55
CA ASN A 171 -4.88 -9.78 1.48
C ASN A 171 -4.30 -8.40 1.13
N ASN A 172 -3.31 -8.36 0.22
CA ASN A 172 -2.67 -7.13 -0.20
C ASN A 172 -3.10 -6.70 -1.61
N ASN A 173 -3.30 -5.40 -1.82
CA ASN A 173 -3.64 -4.81 -3.11
C ASN A 173 -2.55 -3.81 -3.53
N PHE A 174 -1.61 -4.21 -4.40
CA PHE A 174 -0.47 -3.40 -4.83
C PHE A 174 -0.56 -3.06 -6.31
N LEU A 175 -0.91 -1.82 -6.62
CA LEU A 175 -1.14 -1.33 -7.98
C LEU A 175 -0.15 -0.21 -8.30
N GLY A 176 0.83 -0.49 -9.16
CA GLY A 176 1.83 0.48 -9.60
C GLY A 176 3.22 -0.14 -9.73
N TYR A 177 4.11 0.56 -10.44
CA TYR A 177 5.51 0.17 -10.55
C TYR A 177 6.15 0.11 -9.15
N SER A 178 6.63 -1.06 -8.76
CA SER A 178 7.26 -1.33 -7.46
C SER A 178 6.40 -0.95 -6.23
N ALA A 179 5.06 -0.94 -6.35
CA ALA A 179 4.19 -0.81 -5.18
C ALA A 179 4.40 -2.00 -4.24
N GLY A 180 4.64 -1.75 -2.95
CA GLY A 180 4.90 -2.80 -1.95
C GLY A 180 6.08 -3.71 -2.27
N LYS A 181 7.07 -3.26 -3.06
CA LYS A 181 8.13 -4.12 -3.61
C LYS A 181 8.84 -4.95 -2.53
N TYR A 182 9.15 -4.36 -1.39
CA TYR A 182 9.88 -5.00 -0.30
C TYR A 182 8.98 -5.66 0.77
N ASN A 183 7.65 -5.72 0.57
CA ASN A 183 6.74 -6.39 1.51
C ASN A 183 7.17 -7.83 1.64
N THR A 184 7.31 -8.37 2.85
CA THR A 184 7.66 -9.78 3.07
C THR A 184 6.46 -10.50 3.65
N THR A 185 6.03 -10.10 4.85
CA THR A 185 4.95 -10.76 5.60
C THR A 185 3.78 -9.85 5.95
N GLY A 186 3.89 -8.54 5.66
CA GLY A 186 2.81 -7.59 5.91
C GLY A 186 1.52 -7.96 5.16
N GLY A 187 0.38 -7.88 5.83
CA GLY A 187 -0.93 -8.20 5.28
C GLY A 187 -1.90 -7.03 5.34
N TYR A 188 -3.02 -7.16 4.62
CA TYR A 188 -4.11 -6.17 4.64
C TYR A 188 -3.66 -4.76 4.22
N ASN A 189 -2.75 -4.66 3.25
CA ASN A 189 -2.25 -3.39 2.76
C ASN A 189 -2.83 -3.03 1.39
N ASN A 190 -3.16 -1.75 1.17
CA ASN A 190 -3.63 -1.22 -0.10
C ASN A 190 -2.69 -0.12 -0.59
N PHE A 191 -1.80 -0.45 -1.53
CA PHE A 191 -0.78 0.45 -2.07
C PHE A 191 -1.06 0.75 -3.55
N LEU A 192 -1.49 1.98 -3.85
CA LEU A 192 -1.84 2.42 -5.20
C LEU A 192 -0.97 3.62 -5.60
N GLY A 193 -0.04 3.40 -6.51
CA GLY A 193 0.85 4.42 -7.04
C GLY A 193 2.27 3.93 -7.31
N TYR A 194 3.04 4.70 -8.08
CA TYR A 194 4.47 4.46 -8.26
C TYR A 194 5.16 4.48 -6.89
N ARG A 195 5.79 3.36 -6.50
CA ARG A 195 6.50 3.19 -5.23
C ARG A 195 5.68 3.49 -3.96
N ALA A 196 4.35 3.35 -4.01
CA ALA A 196 3.54 3.37 -2.79
C ALA A 196 3.96 2.19 -1.88
N GLY A 197 4.27 2.46 -0.60
CA GLY A 197 4.72 1.44 0.36
C GLY A 197 6.00 0.70 -0.04
N TYR A 198 6.88 1.31 -0.83
CA TYR A 198 8.02 0.64 -1.47
C TYR A 198 8.89 -0.19 -0.51
N CYS A 199 9.24 0.37 0.65
CA CYS A 199 10.08 -0.26 1.68
C CYS A 199 9.30 -1.07 2.74
N ASN A 200 7.96 -1.20 2.62
CA ASN A 200 7.17 -1.92 3.63
C ASN A 200 7.71 -3.32 3.74
N THR A 201 8.03 -3.82 4.94
CA THR A 201 8.50 -5.20 5.15
C THR A 201 7.42 -6.00 5.83
N THR A 202 7.05 -5.61 7.05
CA THR A 202 6.07 -6.33 7.89
C THR A 202 4.88 -5.48 8.31
N GLY A 203 4.88 -4.18 7.99
CA GLY A 203 3.77 -3.28 8.26
C GLY A 203 2.46 -3.80 7.66
N SER A 204 1.38 -3.71 8.43
CA SER A 204 0.06 -4.25 8.05
C SER A 204 -1.03 -3.21 8.27
N TYR A 205 -2.17 -3.38 7.61
CA TYR A 205 -3.32 -2.48 7.71
C TYR A 205 -3.04 -1.05 7.25
N ASN A 206 -2.22 -0.89 6.20
CA ASN A 206 -1.87 0.41 5.65
C ASN A 206 -2.62 0.70 4.33
N ASN A 207 -3.13 1.92 4.18
CA ASN A 207 -3.71 2.43 2.94
C ASN A 207 -2.85 3.57 2.38
N PHE A 208 -2.03 3.28 1.37
CA PHE A 208 -1.14 4.25 0.72
C PHE A 208 -1.58 4.53 -0.72
N LEU A 209 -2.12 5.71 -0.96
CA LEU A 209 -2.66 6.13 -2.24
C LEU A 209 -1.93 7.37 -2.76
N GLY A 210 -1.10 7.21 -3.79
CA GLY A 210 -0.34 8.28 -4.40
C GLY A 210 1.09 7.87 -4.73
N ARG A 211 1.75 8.67 -5.58
CA ARG A 211 3.17 8.48 -5.88
C ARG A 211 3.98 8.64 -4.59
N GLU A 212 4.74 7.59 -4.25
CA GLU A 212 5.63 7.54 -3.09
C GLU A 212 4.95 7.78 -1.73
N ALA A 213 3.63 7.55 -1.65
CA ALA A 213 2.92 7.54 -0.37
C ALA A 213 3.48 6.41 0.52
N GLY A 214 3.91 6.74 1.73
CA GLY A 214 4.52 5.78 2.66
C GLY A 214 5.75 5.05 2.12
N SER A 215 6.50 5.65 1.19
CA SER A 215 7.58 4.96 0.46
C SER A 215 8.62 4.31 1.38
N ASN A 216 8.96 4.94 2.51
CA ASN A 216 9.95 4.41 3.45
C ASN A 216 9.33 3.64 4.64
N ASN A 217 8.02 3.39 4.65
CA ASN A 217 7.38 2.61 5.73
C ASN A 217 8.04 1.26 5.79
N THR A 218 8.51 0.81 6.94
CA THR A 218 9.12 -0.52 7.10
C THR A 218 8.17 -1.41 7.89
N THR A 219 7.89 -1.07 9.13
CA THR A 219 7.07 -1.88 10.05
C THR A 219 5.84 -1.15 10.58
N GLY A 220 5.70 0.14 10.29
CA GLY A 220 4.53 0.93 10.70
C GLY A 220 3.22 0.33 10.19
N GLY A 221 2.20 0.32 11.04
CA GLY A 221 0.88 -0.23 10.71
C GLY A 221 -0.26 0.75 10.95
N TYR A 222 -1.45 0.41 10.45
CA TYR A 222 -2.66 1.22 10.65
C TYR A 222 -2.54 2.67 10.15
N ASN A 223 -1.81 2.90 9.06
CA ASN A 223 -1.62 4.23 8.49
C ASN A 223 -2.46 4.46 7.24
N ASN A 224 -3.05 5.65 7.10
CA ASN A 224 -3.78 6.09 5.92
C ASN A 224 -3.04 7.28 5.28
N PHE A 225 -2.26 7.05 4.22
CA PHE A 225 -1.50 8.09 3.50
C PHE A 225 -2.05 8.29 2.10
N LEU A 226 -2.76 9.40 1.87
CA LEU A 226 -3.39 9.72 0.60
C LEU A 226 -2.82 11.03 0.05
N GLY A 227 -2.02 10.95 -1.00
CA GLY A 227 -1.40 12.09 -1.67
C GLY A 227 0.02 11.80 -2.12
N LEU A 228 0.50 12.60 -3.06
CA LEU A 228 1.90 12.54 -3.51
C LEU A 228 2.83 12.83 -2.33
N GLY A 229 3.71 11.89 -2.00
CA GLY A 229 4.67 12.00 -0.90
C GLY A 229 4.08 12.06 0.52
N ALA A 230 2.79 11.71 0.70
CA ALA A 230 2.20 11.64 2.03
C ALA A 230 2.90 10.55 2.87
N GLY A 231 3.38 10.91 4.07
CA GLY A 231 4.13 9.99 4.94
C GLY A 231 5.41 9.42 4.34
N TYR A 232 6.04 10.11 3.38
CA TYR A 232 7.17 9.58 2.59
C TYR A 232 8.28 8.94 3.45
N CYS A 233 8.72 9.60 4.52
CA CYS A 233 9.78 9.13 5.42
C CYS A 233 9.30 8.22 6.56
N ASN A 234 8.00 7.89 6.66
CA ASN A 234 7.49 7.09 7.78
C ASN A 234 8.25 5.79 7.83
N THR A 235 8.85 5.40 8.96
CA THR A 235 9.55 4.11 9.08
C THR A 235 8.73 3.16 9.93
N THR A 236 8.50 3.53 11.20
CA THR A 236 7.79 2.69 12.17
C THR A 236 6.55 3.37 12.76
N GLY A 237 6.31 4.65 12.44
CA GLY A 237 5.12 5.37 12.88
C GLY A 237 3.82 4.65 12.49
N SER A 238 2.86 4.63 13.40
CA SER A 238 1.61 3.89 13.29
C SER A 238 0.41 4.75 13.66
N TYR A 239 -0.78 4.34 13.23
CA TYR A 239 -2.04 5.03 13.51
C TYR A 239 -2.09 6.47 13.00
N ASN A 240 -1.43 6.76 11.87
CA ASN A 240 -1.39 8.10 11.29
C ASN A 240 -2.36 8.24 10.11
N ASN A 241 -3.01 9.39 10.00
CA ASN A 241 -3.89 9.77 8.88
C ASN A 241 -3.30 10.99 8.17
N PHE A 242 -2.64 10.80 7.03
CA PHE A 242 -2.03 11.88 6.25
C PHE A 242 -2.74 12.02 4.90
N LEU A 243 -3.56 13.05 4.74
CA LEU A 243 -4.27 13.38 3.50
C LEU A 243 -3.77 14.70 2.93
N GLY A 244 -3.15 14.64 1.75
CA GLY A 244 -2.67 15.80 1.02
C GLY A 244 -1.25 15.61 0.51
N ARG A 245 -0.87 16.41 -0.49
CA ARG A 245 0.50 16.41 -1.02
C ARG A 245 1.49 16.75 0.09
N ASN A 246 2.44 15.84 0.33
CA ASN A 246 3.49 15.91 1.35
C ASN A 246 2.95 16.17 2.79
N ALA A 247 1.73 15.73 3.11
CA ALA A 247 1.27 15.69 4.49
C ALA A 247 2.13 14.69 5.29
N GLY A 248 2.68 15.12 6.42
CA GLY A 248 3.55 14.28 7.26
C GLY A 248 4.79 13.73 6.55
N SER A 249 5.30 14.38 5.50
CA SER A 249 6.34 13.79 4.64
C SER A 249 7.62 13.39 5.35
N SER A 250 7.99 14.08 6.43
CA SER A 250 9.18 13.78 7.23
C SER A 250 8.91 12.91 8.46
N ASN A 251 7.67 12.42 8.68
CA ASN A 251 7.35 11.59 9.84
C ASN A 251 8.23 10.36 9.79
N THR A 252 8.92 10.00 10.86
CA THR A 252 9.72 8.78 10.94
C THR A 252 9.05 7.80 11.89
N THR A 253 8.86 8.20 13.15
CA THR A 253 8.33 7.33 14.21
C THR A 253 7.10 7.89 14.92
N GLY A 254 6.66 9.11 14.58
CA GLY A 254 5.48 9.73 15.18
C GLY A 254 4.21 8.91 14.96
N ASN A 255 3.34 8.86 15.98
CA ASN A 255 2.12 8.07 16.02
C ASN A 255 0.89 8.92 16.29
N TYR A 256 -0.28 8.40 15.94
CA TYR A 256 -1.59 9.00 16.24
C TYR A 256 -1.77 10.41 15.69
N ASN A 257 -1.10 10.74 14.57
CA ASN A 257 -1.20 12.05 13.95
C ASN A 257 -2.28 12.08 12.86
N ASN A 258 -3.07 13.15 12.80
CA ASN A 258 -4.04 13.43 11.75
C ASN A 258 -3.65 14.71 11.02
N PHE A 259 -3.05 14.59 9.83
CA PHE A 259 -2.61 15.70 8.99
C PHE A 259 -3.43 15.75 7.71
N LEU A 260 -4.32 16.73 7.61
CA LEU A 260 -5.23 16.92 6.48
C LEU A 260 -4.98 18.27 5.81
N GLY A 261 -4.28 18.26 4.69
CA GLY A 261 -3.94 19.44 3.91
C GLY A 261 -2.58 19.30 3.23
N ARG A 262 -2.38 20.08 2.16
CA ARG A 262 -1.06 20.17 1.52
C ARG A 262 -0.02 20.70 2.53
N TYR A 263 1.06 19.95 2.71
CA TYR A 263 2.14 20.22 3.69
C TYR A 263 1.71 20.32 5.16
N ALA A 264 0.54 19.78 5.55
CA ALA A 264 0.18 19.68 6.96
C ALA A 264 1.19 18.77 7.68
N GLY A 265 1.80 19.25 8.76
CA GLY A 265 2.81 18.51 9.54
C GLY A 265 4.02 18.04 8.74
N SER A 266 4.40 18.70 7.64
CA SER A 266 5.39 18.17 6.69
C SER A 266 6.77 17.87 7.30
N SER A 267 7.17 18.60 8.34
CA SER A 267 8.44 18.42 9.05
C SER A 267 8.33 17.56 10.32
N ASN A 268 7.16 17.01 10.65
CA ASN A 268 6.99 16.17 11.84
C ASN A 268 7.92 14.98 11.71
N THR A 269 8.81 14.73 12.66
CA THR A 269 9.70 13.57 12.67
C THR A 269 9.19 12.56 13.69
N THR A 270 9.02 12.99 14.94
CA THR A 270 8.67 12.11 16.06
C THR A 270 7.46 12.58 16.88
N GLY A 271 6.89 13.75 16.57
CA GLY A 271 5.72 14.28 17.27
C GLY A 271 4.52 13.34 17.18
N ASN A 272 3.74 13.24 18.26
CA ASN A 272 2.63 12.31 18.42
C ASN A 272 1.32 13.03 18.75
N ALA A 273 0.21 12.37 18.44
CA ALA A 273 -1.13 12.81 18.83
C ALA A 273 -1.46 14.25 18.38
N ASN A 274 -0.98 14.66 17.20
CA ASN A 274 -1.25 15.97 16.64
C ASN A 274 -2.38 15.92 15.60
N ASN A 275 -3.19 16.98 15.53
CA ASN A 275 -4.31 17.13 14.61
C ASN A 275 -4.17 18.42 13.79
N PHE A 276 -3.63 18.35 12.58
CA PHE A 276 -3.33 19.49 11.70
C PHE A 276 -4.21 19.49 10.46
N LEU A 277 -5.18 20.39 10.42
CA LEU A 277 -6.16 20.51 9.35
C LEU A 277 -6.00 21.86 8.65
N GLY A 278 -5.49 21.84 7.43
CA GLY A 278 -5.34 23.03 6.58
C GLY A 278 -4.02 23.08 5.83
N LEU A 279 -3.95 23.98 4.84
CA LEU A 279 -2.72 24.23 4.07
C LEU A 279 -1.60 24.73 5.00
N ASN A 280 -0.50 23.98 5.07
CA ASN A 280 0.64 24.20 5.95
C ASN A 280 0.30 24.34 7.45
N ALA A 281 -0.77 23.71 7.93
CA ALA A 281 -1.01 23.64 9.37
C ALA A 281 0.13 22.84 10.04
N GLY A 282 0.79 23.44 11.03
CA GLY A 282 1.90 22.80 11.76
C GLY A 282 3.08 22.37 10.91
N SER A 283 3.34 22.99 9.74
CA SER A 283 4.30 22.44 8.77
C SER A 283 5.71 22.27 9.31
N SER A 284 6.13 23.12 10.26
CA SER A 284 7.45 23.07 10.89
C SER A 284 7.51 22.26 12.18
N ASN A 285 6.41 21.64 12.62
CA ASN A 285 6.42 20.85 13.85
C ASN A 285 7.30 19.64 13.62
N CYS A 286 8.35 19.48 14.41
CA CYS A 286 9.29 18.36 14.35
C CYS A 286 8.94 17.31 15.42
N THR A 287 8.78 17.74 16.68
CA THR A 287 8.66 16.84 17.84
C THR A 287 7.55 17.20 18.82
N GLY A 288 6.83 18.30 18.58
CA GLY A 288 5.72 18.75 19.41
C GLY A 288 4.56 17.75 19.39
N ASN A 289 3.89 17.58 20.52
CA ASN A 289 2.85 16.58 20.75
C ASN A 289 1.54 17.24 21.18
N TYR A 290 0.43 16.53 20.99
CA TYR A 290 -0.89 16.91 21.48
C TYR A 290 -1.39 18.27 20.97
N ASN A 291 -0.96 18.70 19.78
CA ASN A 291 -1.37 19.97 19.20
C ASN A 291 -2.57 19.81 18.27
N ASN A 292 -3.55 20.71 18.37
CA ASN A 292 -4.70 20.80 17.47
C ASN A 292 -4.62 22.10 16.67
N PHE A 293 -4.26 22.03 15.39
CA PHE A 293 -4.14 23.19 14.50
C PHE A 293 -5.15 23.10 13.36
N LEU A 294 -6.16 23.97 13.34
CA LEU A 294 -7.23 23.96 12.33
C LEU A 294 -7.34 25.32 11.63
N GLY A 295 -6.91 25.36 10.37
CA GLY A 295 -6.91 26.55 9.52
C GLY A 295 -5.68 26.61 8.59
N ARG A 296 -5.70 27.55 7.65
CA ARG A 296 -4.54 27.81 6.78
C ARG A 296 -3.43 28.51 7.58
N TYR A 297 -2.21 27.99 7.54
CA TYR A 297 -1.02 28.48 8.25
C TYR A 297 -1.13 28.52 9.79
N THR A 298 -2.02 27.73 10.40
CA THR A 298 -2.11 27.60 11.86
C THR A 298 -0.88 26.90 12.42
N GLY A 299 -0.28 27.48 13.48
CA GLY A 299 0.90 26.91 14.11
C GLY A 299 2.07 26.66 13.15
N LEU A 300 2.14 27.40 12.03
CA LEU A 300 3.03 27.12 10.89
C LEU A 300 4.47 26.83 11.32
N TYR A 301 5.00 27.68 12.21
CA TYR A 301 6.38 27.63 12.69
C TYR A 301 6.54 26.95 14.05
N ASN A 302 5.51 26.25 14.56
CA ASN A 302 5.63 25.49 15.81
C ASN A 302 6.57 24.33 15.53
N THR A 303 7.71 24.29 16.21
CA THR A 303 8.75 23.27 16.03
C THR A 303 8.68 22.20 17.11
N THR A 304 8.48 22.60 18.37
CA THR A 304 8.50 21.68 19.53
C THR A 304 7.42 21.97 20.56
N GLY A 305 6.55 22.95 20.34
CA GLY A 305 5.49 23.30 21.28
C GLY A 305 4.50 22.16 21.46
N ASN A 306 3.96 22.01 22.66
CA ASN A 306 3.06 20.91 23.01
C ASN A 306 1.70 21.41 23.50
N ALA A 307 0.68 20.56 23.37
CA ALA A 307 -0.63 20.78 23.98
C ALA A 307 -1.27 22.13 23.61
N ASN A 308 -1.08 22.60 22.37
CA ASN A 308 -1.67 23.83 21.87
C ASN A 308 -2.96 23.56 21.09
N ASN A 309 -3.95 24.45 21.16
CA ASN A 309 -5.17 24.41 20.37
C ASN A 309 -5.33 25.72 19.58
N PHE A 310 -5.00 25.71 18.29
CA PHE A 310 -5.08 26.87 17.40
C PHE A 310 -6.13 26.67 16.31
N LEU A 311 -7.17 27.50 16.32
CA LEU A 311 -8.27 27.45 15.37
C LEU A 311 -8.47 28.83 14.72
N GLY A 312 -8.37 28.88 13.39
CA GLY A 312 -8.54 30.09 12.58
C GLY A 312 -7.34 30.36 11.69
N GLN A 313 -7.52 31.10 10.60
CA GLN A 313 -6.42 31.38 9.67
C GLN A 313 -5.24 32.05 10.40
N SER A 314 -4.04 31.46 10.26
CA SER A 314 -2.79 31.93 10.85
C SER A 314 -2.77 32.07 12.38
N ALA A 315 -3.70 31.46 13.11
CA ALA A 315 -3.63 31.44 14.58
C ALA A 315 -2.32 30.76 15.04
N GLY A 316 -1.61 31.40 15.96
CA GLY A 316 -0.31 30.93 16.47
C GLY A 316 0.77 30.75 15.40
N ARG A 317 0.71 31.44 14.25
CA ARG A 317 1.61 31.19 13.11
C ARG A 317 3.10 31.18 13.48
N TYR A 318 3.54 32.11 14.30
CA TYR A 318 4.94 32.23 14.74
C TYR A 318 5.23 31.58 16.09
N ASN A 319 4.29 30.82 16.66
CA ASN A 319 4.57 30.00 17.83
C ASN A 319 5.59 28.96 17.47
N THR A 320 6.79 29.02 18.06
CA THR A 320 7.90 28.10 17.81
C THR A 320 7.95 27.02 18.87
N THR A 321 7.98 27.40 20.15
CA THR A 321 8.12 26.46 21.28
C THR A 321 7.06 26.63 22.36
N GLY A 322 6.19 27.63 22.24
CA GLY A 322 5.12 27.88 23.21
C GLY A 322 4.21 26.65 23.38
N SER A 323 3.75 26.43 24.60
CA SER A 323 2.95 25.24 24.95
C SER A 323 1.72 25.61 25.77
N PHE A 324 0.71 24.73 25.78
CA PHE A 324 -0.53 24.92 26.55
C PHE A 324 -1.30 26.19 26.18
N ASN A 325 -1.25 26.62 24.92
CA ASN A 325 -1.96 27.81 24.45
C ASN A 325 -3.26 27.44 23.71
N ASN A 326 -4.34 28.19 23.94
CA ASN A 326 -5.62 28.08 23.23
C ASN A 326 -5.90 29.37 22.45
N PHE A 327 -5.78 29.35 21.12
CA PHE A 327 -6.00 30.49 20.24
C PHE A 327 -7.16 30.21 19.27
N LEU A 328 -8.22 31.03 19.32
CA LEU A 328 -9.43 30.87 18.51
C LEU A 328 -9.82 32.19 17.82
N GLY A 329 -9.76 32.23 16.49
CA GLY A 329 -10.13 33.36 15.64
C GLY A 329 -9.11 33.65 14.53
N ASN A 330 -9.48 34.45 13.53
CA ASN A 330 -8.52 34.86 12.48
C ASN A 330 -7.41 35.71 13.12
N GLN A 331 -6.17 35.20 13.04
CA GLN A 331 -4.92 35.68 13.65
C GLN A 331 -4.82 35.72 15.20
N ALA A 332 -5.56 34.89 15.94
CA ALA A 332 -5.34 34.81 17.39
C ALA A 332 -3.92 34.28 17.72
N GLY A 333 -3.15 35.05 18.53
CA GLY A 333 -1.78 34.72 18.96
C GLY A 333 -0.72 34.69 17.87
N PHE A 334 -0.93 35.37 16.73
CA PHE A 334 -0.09 35.28 15.53
C PHE A 334 1.43 35.36 15.78
N CYS A 335 1.90 36.32 16.59
CA CYS A 335 3.31 36.51 16.91
C CYS A 335 3.77 35.81 18.20
N ASN A 336 2.95 35.00 18.85
CA ASN A 336 3.32 34.34 20.11
C ASN A 336 4.36 33.26 19.87
N THR A 337 5.66 33.59 20.00
CA THR A 337 6.79 32.72 19.71
C THR A 337 7.01 31.67 20.79
N THR A 338 7.14 32.09 22.06
CA THR A 338 7.50 31.19 23.17
C THR A 338 6.55 31.24 24.36
N GLY A 339 5.53 32.10 24.33
CA GLY A 339 4.55 32.22 25.41
C GLY A 339 3.79 30.92 25.69
N PHE A 340 3.37 30.72 26.93
CA PHE A 340 2.71 29.49 27.37
C PHE A 340 1.52 29.76 28.30
N TYR A 341 0.59 28.80 28.40
CA TYR A 341 -0.67 28.94 29.17
C TYR A 341 -1.52 30.18 28.81
N ASN A 342 -1.58 30.54 27.52
CA ASN A 342 -2.41 31.68 27.09
C ASN A 342 -3.75 31.23 26.48
N ASN A 343 -4.84 31.94 26.78
CA ASN A 343 -6.15 31.75 26.16
C ASN A 343 -6.55 33.01 25.39
N PHE A 344 -6.49 32.98 24.06
CA PHE A 344 -6.87 34.09 23.18
C PHE A 344 -8.09 33.71 22.35
N LEU A 345 -9.23 34.35 22.64
CA LEU A 345 -10.50 34.13 21.96
C LEU A 345 -10.97 35.41 21.28
N GLY A 346 -11.00 35.42 19.96
CA GLY A 346 -11.45 36.54 19.15
C GLY A 346 -10.48 36.84 18.01
N ARG A 347 -11.00 37.46 16.95
CA ARG A 347 -10.17 37.92 15.83
C ARG A 347 -9.10 38.90 16.35
N ASN A 348 -7.83 38.65 16.02
CA ASN A 348 -6.65 39.40 16.47
C ASN A 348 -6.41 39.48 18.00
N ALA A 349 -7.03 38.59 18.80
CA ALA A 349 -6.71 38.54 20.23
C ALA A 349 -5.25 38.11 20.46
N GLY A 350 -4.51 38.86 21.27
CA GLY A 350 -3.10 38.59 21.62
C GLY A 350 -2.14 38.56 20.43
N VAL A 351 -2.48 39.22 19.31
CA VAL A 351 -1.74 39.09 18.04
C VAL A 351 -0.25 39.46 18.16
N TYR A 352 0.09 40.43 19.02
CA TYR A 352 1.45 40.90 19.27
C TYR A 352 2.08 40.35 20.57
N ASN A 353 1.39 39.46 21.28
CA ASN A 353 1.95 38.86 22.48
C ASN A 353 3.01 37.83 22.08
N THR A 354 4.29 38.21 22.09
CA THR A 354 5.42 37.37 21.64
C THR A 354 5.86 36.33 22.66
N THR A 355 6.05 36.72 23.92
CA THR A 355 6.61 35.85 24.97
C THR A 355 5.76 35.79 26.25
N GLY A 356 4.69 36.59 26.32
CA GLY A 356 3.81 36.64 27.48
C GLY A 356 3.13 35.31 27.75
N SER A 357 2.95 35.00 29.03
CA SER A 357 2.40 33.73 29.50
C SER A 357 1.28 33.95 30.51
N TYR A 358 0.40 32.97 30.69
CA TYR A 358 -0.73 33.05 31.63
C TYR A 358 -1.73 34.18 31.34
N ASN A 359 -1.91 34.55 30.08
CA ASN A 359 -2.83 35.64 29.69
C ASN A 359 -4.18 35.09 29.21
N ASN A 360 -5.26 35.80 29.55
CA ASN A 360 -6.61 35.55 29.05
C ASN A 360 -7.10 36.79 28.29
N PHE A 361 -7.19 36.71 26.96
CA PHE A 361 -7.71 37.78 26.11
C PHE A 361 -8.97 37.30 25.39
N LEU A 362 -10.10 37.92 25.71
CA LEU A 362 -11.41 37.58 25.15
C LEU A 362 -11.98 38.82 24.46
N GLY A 363 -12.35 38.71 23.18
CA GLY A 363 -12.90 39.80 22.37
C GLY A 363 -12.11 40.08 21.09
N ASN A 364 -12.70 40.83 20.16
CA ASN A 364 -11.97 41.29 18.96
C ASN A 364 -10.85 42.23 19.39
N SER A 365 -9.61 41.94 18.96
CA SER A 365 -8.44 42.75 19.29
C SER A 365 -8.19 42.88 20.82
N ALA A 366 -8.61 41.91 21.62
CA ALA A 366 -8.25 41.89 23.04
C ALA A 366 -6.74 41.65 23.21
N GLY A 367 -6.06 42.46 24.02
CA GLY A 367 -4.59 42.44 24.11
C GLY A 367 -3.89 42.95 22.84
N PHE A 368 -4.63 43.62 21.94
CA PHE A 368 -4.11 44.37 20.80
C PHE A 368 -3.68 45.75 21.30
N LEU A 369 -2.57 45.81 22.03
CA LEU A 369 -1.90 47.10 22.24
C LEU A 369 -0.74 47.16 21.26
N ASP A 370 -0.91 48.08 20.32
CA ASP A 370 0.12 48.55 19.40
C ASP A 370 1.32 48.95 20.24
N THR A 371 2.51 48.53 19.81
CA THR A 371 3.78 48.79 20.49
C THR A 371 3.86 50.22 21.03
N VAL A 372 4.02 50.33 22.36
CA VAL A 372 4.81 51.32 23.14
C VAL A 372 4.11 51.55 24.50
N LEU A 373 4.69 50.95 25.55
CA LEU A 373 4.48 51.12 26.99
C LEU A 373 3.81 49.94 27.74
N ALA A 374 4.62 49.37 28.66
CA ALA A 374 4.28 48.53 29.82
C ALA A 374 3.90 47.05 29.51
N PHE A 375 4.47 46.02 30.13
CA PHE A 375 4.99 45.87 31.48
C PHE A 375 6.22 44.93 31.52
N THR A 376 7.25 45.33 32.28
CA THR A 376 8.44 44.53 32.61
C THR A 376 8.25 43.64 33.85
N THR A 377 7.03 43.23 34.18
CA THR A 377 6.76 42.35 35.33
C THR A 377 5.82 41.20 34.96
N PRO A 378 6.08 39.97 35.44
CA PRO A 378 5.21 38.83 35.20
C PRO A 378 4.01 38.90 36.14
N GLN A 379 2.96 39.60 35.74
CA GLN A 379 1.65 39.44 36.37
C GLN A 379 0.59 39.12 35.32
N ALA A 380 -0.28 38.17 35.67
CA ALA A 380 -1.41 37.75 34.86
C ALA A 380 -2.30 38.96 34.56
N VAL A 381 -2.33 39.41 33.30
CA VAL A 381 -3.25 40.44 32.86
C VAL A 381 -4.53 39.77 32.38
N THR A 382 -5.55 39.73 33.24
CA THR A 382 -6.91 39.35 32.86
C THR A 382 -7.59 40.55 32.22
N THR A 383 -7.46 40.71 30.89
CA THR A 383 -8.23 41.74 30.17
C THR A 383 -9.50 41.09 29.62
N ILE A 384 -10.60 41.16 30.37
CA ILE A 384 -11.93 40.83 29.85
C ILE A 384 -12.44 42.05 29.08
N SER A 385 -12.23 42.09 27.76
CA SER A 385 -12.82 43.12 26.90
C SER A 385 -14.20 42.63 26.45
N LEU A 386 -15.23 42.95 27.23
CA LEU A 386 -16.63 42.84 26.79
C LEU A 386 -16.90 43.96 25.78
N ASP A 387 -16.66 43.70 24.49
CA ASP A 387 -17.09 44.61 23.42
C ASP A 387 -18.61 44.44 23.21
N ALA A 388 -19.40 45.14 24.02
CA ALA A 388 -20.84 45.27 23.84
C ALA A 388 -21.12 46.33 22.76
N ARG A 389 -21.02 45.94 21.49
CA ARG A 389 -21.67 46.70 20.40
C ARG A 389 -22.98 46.04 19.98
N GLN A 390 -24.05 46.62 20.53
CA GLN A 390 -25.42 46.75 20.02
C GLN A 390 -26.42 45.58 20.15
N VAL A 391 -27.47 45.82 20.94
CA VAL A 391 -28.85 45.55 20.50
C VAL A 391 -29.67 46.84 20.66
N ILE A 392 -30.37 47.16 19.59
CA ILE A 392 -31.26 48.30 19.35
C ILE A 392 -32.60 48.06 20.06
N SER A 393 -33.06 49.01 20.87
CA SER A 393 -34.38 49.66 20.80
C SER A 393 -34.38 50.91 21.66
#